data_AF-A0A6M1XTZ3-F1
#
_entry.id   AF-A0A6M1XTZ3-F1
#
_cell.length_a   1.000
_cell.length_b   1.000
_cell.length_c   1.000
_cell.angle_alpha   90.00
_cell.angle_beta   90.00
_cell.angle_gamma   90.00
#
_symmetry.space_group_name_H-M   'P 1'
#
loop_
_entity.id
_entity.type
_entity.pdbx_description
1 polymer ?
#
loop_
_entity_poly.entity_id
_entity_poly.type
_entity_poly.pdbx_seq_one_letter_code
_entity_poly.pdbx_strand_id
1 'polypeptide(L)'
;MDATYGLIYSQRVLLKLIDHGMTREEAYDLVQPKTAYAWDHQTAFRPLLDADEKITSVLSKEELDDAFDYHYHLKNVDTIFERVGLG
;
A
#
# COMPACT_ATOMS: atom_id res chain seq x y z
N MET A 1 6.35 2.20 12.63
CA MET A 1 5.65 2.08 11.34
C MET A 1 6.15 3.08 10.31
N ASP A 2 6.81 4.18 10.71
CA ASP A 2 7.33 5.21 9.79
C ASP A 2 8.70 4.93 9.16
N ALA A 3 9.37 3.83 9.52
CA ALA A 3 10.73 3.54 9.08
C ALA A 3 10.87 3.21 7.57
N THR A 4 9.76 2.94 6.88
CA THR A 4 9.75 2.55 5.45
C THR A 4 8.98 3.54 4.58
N TYR A 5 8.67 4.75 5.07
CA TYR A 5 7.95 5.78 4.31
C TYR A 5 6.60 5.33 3.69
N GLY A 6 5.94 4.33 4.28
CA GLY A 6 4.70 3.75 3.76
C GLY A 6 4.87 2.74 2.60
N LEU A 7 6.09 2.33 2.28
CA LEU A 7 6.36 1.36 1.20
C LEU A 7 5.79 -0.03 1.47
N ILE A 8 5.57 -0.41 2.72
CA ILE A 8 4.90 -1.67 3.07
C ILE A 8 3.48 -1.77 2.48
N TYR A 9 2.86 -0.62 2.17
CA TYR A 9 1.53 -0.56 1.58
C TYR A 9 1.54 -0.65 0.04
N SER A 10 2.72 -0.62 -0.60
CA SER A 10 2.85 -0.70 -2.06
C SER A 10 2.20 -1.94 -2.66
N GLN A 11 2.33 -3.10 -2.00
CA GLN A 11 1.68 -4.32 -2.43
C GLN A 11 0.14 -4.23 -2.37
N ARG A 12 -0.40 -3.60 -1.32
CA ARG A 12 -1.86 -3.46 -1.16
C ARG A 12 -2.44 -2.47 -2.17
N VAL A 13 -1.73 -1.37 -2.44
CA VAL A 13 -2.08 -0.42 -3.51
C VAL A 13 -2.07 -1.13 -4.88
N LEU A 14 -1.04 -1.94 -5.15
CA LEU A 14 -0.95 -2.70 -6.39
C LEU A 14 -2.12 -3.67 -6.56
N LEU A 15 -2.49 -4.40 -5.50
CA LEU A 15 -3.63 -5.31 -5.54
C LEU A 15 -4.95 -4.56 -5.78
N LYS A 16 -5.18 -3.43 -5.10
CA LYS A 16 -6.37 -2.60 -5.34
C LYS A 16 -6.47 -2.10 -6.77
N LEU A 17 -5.36 -1.65 -7.38
CA LEU A 17 -5.37 -1.24 -8.78
C LEU A 17 -5.82 -2.39 -9.69
N ILE A 18 -5.34 -3.61 -9.42
CA ILE A 18 -5.72 -4.81 -10.17
C ILE A 18 -7.20 -5.15 -9.96
N ASP A 19 -7.69 -5.08 -8.72
CA ASP A 19 -9.09 -5.33 -8.38
C ASP A 19 -10.05 -4.32 -9.07
N HIS A 20 -9.57 -3.11 -9.34
CA HIS A 20 -10.28 -2.08 -10.10
C HIS A 20 -10.17 -2.22 -11.63
N GLY A 21 -9.62 -3.34 -12.11
CA GLY A 21 -9.60 -3.70 -13.53
C GLY A 21 -8.32 -3.32 -14.28
N MET A 22 -7.30 -2.80 -13.58
CA MET A 22 -5.97 -2.60 -14.16
C MET A 22 -5.26 -3.95 -14.35
N THR A 23 -4.48 -4.10 -15.41
CA THR A 23 -3.64 -5.30 -15.52
C THR A 23 -2.53 -5.26 -14.47
N ARG A 24 -2.03 -6.44 -14.10
CA ARG A 24 -0.92 -6.55 -13.14
C ARG A 24 0.33 -5.79 -13.59
N GLU A 25 0.61 -5.80 -14.88
CA GLU A 25 1.76 -5.12 -15.48
C GLU A 25 1.61 -3.60 -15.37
N GLU A 26 0.46 -3.05 -15.79
CA GLU A 26 0.17 -1.61 -15.67
C GLU A 26 0.21 -1.12 -14.22
N ALA A 27 -0.34 -1.90 -13.28
CA ALA A 27 -0.29 -1.56 -11.86
C ALA A 27 1.15 -1.56 -11.34
N TYR A 28 1.97 -2.51 -11.78
CA TYR A 28 3.39 -2.59 -11.42
C TYR A 28 4.18 -1.40 -11.97
N ASP A 29 3.98 -1.08 -13.24
CA ASP A 29 4.63 0.06 -13.91
C ASP A 29 4.27 1.41 -13.28
N LEU A 30 3.07 1.53 -12.71
CA LEU A 30 2.65 2.72 -11.97
C LEU A 30 3.23 2.80 -10.56
N VAL A 31 3.26 1.69 -9.83
CA VAL A 31 3.64 1.65 -8.42
C VAL A 31 5.16 1.62 -8.24
N GLN A 32 5.88 0.81 -9.03
CA GLN A 32 7.33 0.60 -8.89
C GLN A 32 8.13 1.92 -8.91
N PRO A 33 8.01 2.82 -9.90
CA PRO A 33 8.81 4.05 -9.93
C PRO A 33 8.51 4.97 -8.74
N LYS A 34 7.26 4.99 -8.25
CA LYS A 34 6.90 5.76 -7.05
C LYS A 34 7.49 5.18 -5.78
N THR A 35 7.57 3.85 -5.68
CA THR A 35 8.24 3.20 -4.55
C THR A 35 9.73 3.49 -4.53
N ALA A 36 10.38 3.45 -5.70
CA ALA A 36 11.80 3.83 -5.83
C ALA A 36 12.02 5.30 -5.45
N TYR A 37 11.16 6.20 -5.96
CA TYR A 37 11.24 7.62 -5.63
C TYR A 37 11.08 7.89 -4.13
N ALA A 38 10.07 7.29 -3.49
CA ALA A 38 9.84 7.38 -2.04
C ALA A 38 11.05 6.91 -1.23
N TRP A 39 11.69 5.82 -1.66
CA TRP A 39 12.89 5.28 -1.02
C TRP A 39 14.09 6.22 -1.19
N ASP A 40 14.39 6.63 -2.42
CA ASP A 40 15.58 7.43 -2.74
C ASP A 40 15.50 8.84 -2.14
N HIS A 41 14.30 9.43 -2.11
CA HIS A 41 14.07 10.78 -1.61
C HIS A 41 13.60 10.79 -0.15
N GLN A 42 13.50 9.62 0.48
CA GLN A 42 13.04 9.48 1.87
C GLN A 42 11.71 10.21 2.12
N THR A 43 10.81 10.13 1.14
CA THR A 43 9.53 10.82 1.16
C THR A 43 8.39 9.83 1.31
N ALA A 44 7.28 10.30 1.88
CA ALA A 44 6.11 9.47 2.07
C ALA A 44 5.56 8.97 0.72
N PHE A 45 5.28 7.67 0.65
CA PHE A 45 4.74 7.04 -0.55
C PHE A 45 3.31 7.52 -0.87
N ARG A 46 2.50 7.83 0.14
CA ARG A 46 1.10 8.24 -0.06
C ARG A 46 0.92 9.51 -0.90
N PRO A 47 1.60 10.64 -0.58
CA PRO A 47 1.54 11.83 -1.43
C PRO A 47 1.92 11.61 -2.89
N LEU A 48 2.83 10.66 -3.18
CA LEU A 48 3.21 10.34 -4.56
C LEU A 48 2.08 9.65 -5.34
N LEU A 49 1.20 8.92 -4.64
CA LEU A 49 0.02 8.30 -5.24
C LEU A 49 -1.09 9.33 -5.44
N ASP A 50 -1.32 10.20 -4.46
CA ASP A 50 -2.33 11.26 -4.54
C ASP A 50 -2.01 12.29 -5.65
N ALA A 51 -0.72 12.47 -5.98
CA ALA A 51 -0.28 13.36 -7.05
C ALA A 51 -0.35 12.72 -8.45
N ASP A 52 -0.63 11.42 -8.56
CA ASP A 52 -0.66 10.72 -9.84
C ASP A 52 -2.10 10.56 -10.35
N GLU A 53 -2.40 11.26 -11.43
CA GLU A 53 -3.74 11.27 -12.04
C GLU A 53 -4.21 9.88 -12.50
N LYS A 54 -3.31 9.01 -12.96
CA LYS A 54 -3.67 7.64 -13.36
C LYS A 54 -4.07 6.80 -12.16
N ILE A 55 -3.46 7.01 -11.01
CA ILE A 55 -3.85 6.32 -9.78
C ILE A 55 -5.16 6.89 -9.24
N THR A 56 -5.30 8.21 -9.16
CA THR A 56 -6.51 8.86 -8.61
C THR A 56 -7.73 8.74 -9.52
N SER A 57 -7.54 8.41 -10.81
CA SER A 57 -8.64 8.09 -11.74
C SER A 57 -9.18 6.68 -11.58
N VAL A 58 -8.41 5.78 -10.95
CA VAL A 58 -8.77 4.37 -10.74
C VAL A 58 -9.20 4.13 -9.31
N LEU A 59 -8.46 4.68 -8.35
CA LEU A 59 -8.72 4.59 -6.92
C LEU A 59 -9.16 5.95 -6.39
N SER A 60 -10.28 5.94 -5.66
CA SER A 60 -10.70 7.10 -4.88
C SER A 60 -9.77 7.33 -3.69
N LYS A 61 -9.86 8.53 -3.11
CA LYS A 61 -9.09 8.89 -1.91
C LYS A 61 -9.38 7.96 -0.74
N GLU A 62 -10.63 7.55 -0.57
CA GLU A 62 -11.07 6.62 0.48
C GLU A 62 -10.47 5.22 0.28
N GLU A 63 -10.35 4.77 -0.97
CA GLU A 63 -9.75 3.46 -1.28
C GLU A 63 -8.25 3.46 -1.10
N LEU A 64 -7.58 4.58 -1.42
CA LEU A 64 -6.20 4.80 -1.06
C LEU A 64 -6.03 4.87 0.46
N ASP A 65 -6.93 5.54 1.20
CA ASP A 65 -6.89 5.57 2.67
C ASP A 65 -7.00 4.16 3.25
N ASP A 66 -7.92 3.34 2.75
CA ASP A 66 -8.03 1.93 3.13
C ASP A 66 -6.76 1.14 2.79
N ALA A 67 -6.12 1.40 1.64
CA ALA A 67 -4.88 0.73 1.26
C ALA A 67 -3.73 0.99 2.25
N PHE A 68 -3.77 2.12 2.95
CA PHE A 68 -2.79 2.53 3.96
C PHE A 68 -3.25 2.26 5.39
N ASP A 69 -4.47 1.78 5.61
CA ASP A 69 -4.98 1.47 6.94
C ASP A 69 -4.52 0.08 7.42
N TYR A 70 -3.66 0.08 8.42
CA TYR A 70 -3.11 -1.11 9.08
C TYR A 70 -4.08 -1.75 10.09
N HIS A 71 -5.11 -1.02 10.53
CA HIS A 71 -5.95 -1.47 11.65
C HIS A 71 -6.74 -2.76 11.35
N TYR A 72 -7.01 -3.06 10.08
CA TYR A 72 -7.76 -4.26 9.71
C TYR A 72 -6.95 -5.56 9.88
N HIS A 73 -5.61 -5.50 9.84
CA HIS A 73 -4.74 -6.68 9.97
C HIS A 73 -4.27 -6.97 11.39
N LEU A 74 -4.35 -6.01 12.32
CA LEU A 74 -4.03 -6.25 13.74
C LEU A 74 -5.05 -7.13 14.47
N LYS A 75 -6.26 -7.29 13.92
CA LYS A 75 -7.32 -8.09 14.55
C LYS A 75 -7.02 -9.60 14.63
N ASN A 76 -6.09 -10.10 13.82
CA ASN A 76 -5.70 -11.52 13.79
C ASN A 76 -4.29 -11.78 14.33
N VAL A 77 -3.59 -10.75 14.82
CA VAL A 77 -2.25 -10.95 15.38
C VAL A 77 -2.33 -11.78 16.67
N ASP A 78 -3.40 -11.63 17.45
CA ASP A 78 -3.68 -12.46 18.63
C ASP A 78 -3.71 -13.97 18.29
N THR A 79 -4.24 -14.34 17.11
CA THR A 79 -4.38 -15.75 16.70
C THR A 79 -3.06 -16.42 16.32
N ILE A 80 -2.05 -15.64 15.93
CA ILE A 80 -0.70 -16.14 15.62
C ILE A 80 0.12 -16.28 16.91
N PHE A 81 -0.02 -15.35 17.87
CA PHE A 81 0.69 -15.43 19.16
C PHE A 81 0.28 -16.64 20.00
N GLU A 82 -1.01 -17.01 20.02
CA GLU A 82 -1.49 -18.23 20.68
C GLU A 82 -0.85 -19.52 20.13
N ARG A 83 -0.46 -19.53 18.85
CA ARG A 83 0.09 -20.72 18.18
C ARG A 83 1.57 -20.95 18.46
N VAL A 84 2.31 -19.96 18.96
CA VAL A 84 3.75 -20.05 19.23
C VAL A 84 4.07 -20.21 20.74
N GLY A 85 3.05 -20.43 21.58
CA GLY A 85 3.26 -20.93 22.95
C GLY A 85 3.98 -19.97 23.91
N LEU A 86 3.75 -18.67 23.77
CA LEU A 86 4.12 -17.66 24.79
C LEU A 86 2.86 -17.13 25.48
N GLY A 87 2.02 -18.05 25.97
CA GLY A 87 0.91 -17.79 26.89
C GLY A 87 1.25 -18.28 28.29
#